data_AF-Q862D1-F1
#
_entry.id   AF-Q862D1-F1
#
_cell.length_a   1.000
_cell.length_b   1.000
_cell.length_c   1.000
_cell.angle_alpha   90.00
_cell.angle_beta   90.00
_cell.angle_gamma   90.00
#
_symmetry.space_group_name_H-M   'P 1'
#
loop_
_entity.id
_entity.type
_entity.pdbx_description
1 polymer ?
#
loop_
_entity_poly.entity_id
_entity_poly.type
_entity_poly.pdbx_seq_one_letter_code
_entity_poly.pdbx_strand_id
1 'polypeptide(L)'
;MKWLVLLGLVALSECIVILPLKKMKTLRETLREKNLLNNFLEEQAYRLSKNDSKITIHPLRNYLDTAYVGNITIGTPPQEFRVVFDTGSANLWVPCITCTSPACYTHKTFNPQNSSSFREVGSPITIFYGSGIIQGFLGSDTVRIGNLVSPEQSFGLSLEEYGFDSLPFDGI
;
A
#
# COMPACT_ATOMS: atom_id res chain seq x y z
N MET A 1 -25.82 -40.47 5.24
CA MET A 1 -25.11 -39.91 4.07
C MET A 1 -25.56 -38.48 3.70
N LYS A 2 -26.86 -38.18 3.54
CA LYS A 2 -27.32 -36.81 3.19
C LYS A 2 -26.95 -35.71 4.20
N TRP A 3 -26.98 -36.03 5.50
CA TRP A 3 -26.61 -35.09 6.58
C TRP A 3 -25.10 -34.77 6.63
N LEU A 4 -24.25 -35.74 6.26
CA LEU A 4 -22.80 -35.51 6.18
C LEU A 4 -22.43 -34.60 5.01
N VAL A 5 -23.16 -34.70 3.89
CA VAL A 5 -23.03 -33.78 2.75
C VAL A 5 -23.52 -32.38 3.15
N LEU A 6 -24.63 -32.28 3.87
CA LEU A 6 -25.16 -30.99 4.34
C LEU A 6 -24.23 -30.30 5.35
N LEU A 7 -23.70 -31.06 6.32
CA LEU A 7 -22.70 -30.55 7.29
C LEU A 7 -21.39 -30.16 6.60
N GLY A 8 -20.96 -30.92 5.60
CA GLY A 8 -19.80 -30.55 4.77
C GLY A 8 -20.01 -29.25 4.00
N LEU A 9 -21.21 -29.03 3.43
CA LEU A 9 -21.55 -27.78 2.74
C LEU A 9 -21.65 -26.57 3.68
N VAL A 10 -22.16 -26.75 4.90
CA VAL A 10 -22.18 -25.69 5.93
C VAL A 10 -20.78 -25.35 6.41
N ALA A 11 -19.92 -26.35 6.65
CA ALA A 11 -18.52 -26.11 7.02
C ALA A 11 -17.72 -25.39 5.92
N LEU A 12 -17.96 -25.72 4.64
CA LEU A 12 -17.35 -25.02 3.50
C LEU A 12 -17.85 -23.57 3.36
N SER A 13 -19.10 -23.28 3.77
CA SER A 13 -19.65 -21.92 3.79
C SER A 13 -18.99 -21.02 4.84
N GLU A 14 -18.47 -21.58 5.94
CA GLU A 14 -17.78 -20.82 6.99
C GLU A 14 -16.30 -20.53 6.67
N CYS A 15 -15.74 -21.13 5.61
CA CYS A 15 -14.34 -20.94 5.21
C CYS A 15 -14.13 -19.89 4.11
N ILE A 16 -15.18 -19.20 3.65
CA ILE A 16 -15.07 -18.18 2.61
C ILE A 16 -14.77 -16.82 3.26
N VAL A 17 -13.60 -16.27 2.96
CA VAL A 17 -13.25 -14.89 3.32
C VAL A 17 -13.40 -14.00 2.09
N ILE A 18 -14.35 -13.07 2.15
CA ILE A 18 -14.57 -12.06 1.10
C ILE A 18 -14.07 -10.71 1.61
N LEU A 19 -13.15 -10.12 0.88
CA LEU A 19 -12.62 -8.79 1.14
C LEU A 19 -13.26 -7.80 0.16
N PRO A 20 -14.14 -6.89 0.62
CA PRO A 20 -14.73 -5.89 -0.26
C PRO A 20 -13.65 -4.89 -0.69
N LEU A 21 -13.45 -4.76 -2.00
CA LEU A 21 -12.59 -3.73 -2.57
C LEU A 21 -13.44 -2.52 -2.97
N LYS A 22 -12.93 -1.33 -2.67
CA LYS A 22 -13.55 -0.07 -3.08
C LYS A 22 -12.89 0.41 -4.37
N LYS A 23 -13.72 0.66 -5.39
CA LYS A 23 -13.25 1.38 -6.58
C LYS A 23 -13.04 2.85 -6.23
N MET A 24 -11.82 3.34 -6.39
CA MET A 24 -11.41 4.72 -6.24
C MET A 24 -11.15 5.33 -7.61
N LYS A 25 -11.27 6.66 -7.67
CA LYS A 25 -10.87 7.42 -8.83
C LYS A 25 -9.36 7.35 -8.98
N THR A 26 -8.90 7.04 -10.19
CA THR A 26 -7.47 6.88 -10.42
C THR A 26 -6.78 8.25 -10.46
N LEU A 27 -5.45 8.26 -10.29
CA LEU A 27 -4.68 9.50 -10.45
C LEU A 27 -4.82 10.05 -11.86
N ARG A 28 -4.85 9.18 -12.90
CA ARG A 28 -5.09 9.58 -14.28
C ARG A 28 -6.45 10.26 -14.47
N GLU A 29 -7.51 9.67 -13.93
CA GLU A 29 -8.86 10.26 -13.98
C GLU A 29 -8.90 11.63 -13.28
N THR A 30 -8.28 11.72 -12.11
CA THR A 30 -8.18 12.97 -11.34
C THR A 30 -7.41 14.05 -12.10
N LEU A 31 -6.28 13.70 -12.74
CA LEU A 31 -5.48 14.62 -13.53
C LEU A 31 -6.20 15.07 -14.81
N ARG A 32 -6.94 14.17 -15.46
CA ARG A 32 -7.75 14.49 -16.66
C ARG A 32 -8.81 15.53 -16.34
N GLU A 33 -9.56 15.34 -15.26
CA GLU A 33 -10.60 16.30 -14.88
C GLU A 33 -10.06 17.67 -14.48
N LYS A 34 -8.85 17.72 -13.92
CA LYS A 34 -8.17 18.97 -13.60
C LYS A 34 -7.49 19.62 -14.82
N ASN A 35 -7.54 19.00 -16.01
CA ASN A 35 -6.77 19.39 -17.20
C ASN A 35 -5.24 19.46 -16.95
N LEU A 36 -4.73 18.69 -15.99
CA LEU A 36 -3.31 18.67 -15.60
C LEU A 36 -2.55 17.46 -16.17
N LEU A 37 -3.24 16.52 -16.83
CA LEU A 37 -2.62 15.28 -17.26
C LEU A 37 -1.45 15.51 -18.22
N ASN A 38 -1.58 16.36 -19.24
CA ASN A 38 -0.51 16.59 -20.22
C ASN A 38 0.71 17.22 -19.55
N ASN A 39 0.51 18.26 -18.74
CA ASN A 39 1.60 18.91 -17.99
C ASN A 39 2.32 17.93 -17.06
N PHE A 40 1.57 17.07 -16.37
CA PHE A 40 2.14 16.03 -15.50
C PHE A 40 3.01 15.04 -16.30
N LEU A 41 2.53 14.59 -17.47
CA LEU A 41 3.28 13.68 -18.34
C LEU A 41 4.53 14.34 -18.93
N GLU A 42 4.45 15.61 -19.32
CA GLU A 42 5.58 16.39 -19.83
C GLU A 42 6.65 16.64 -18.76
N GLU A 43 6.25 17.06 -17.55
CA GLU A 43 7.18 17.20 -16.42
C GLU A 43 7.87 15.87 -16.09
N GLN A 44 7.13 14.77 -16.15
CA GLN A 44 7.69 13.46 -15.90
C GLN A 44 8.72 13.09 -16.99
N ALA A 45 8.40 13.29 -18.27
CA ALA A 45 9.33 13.06 -19.37
C ALA A 45 10.60 13.92 -19.25
N TYR A 46 10.45 15.19 -18.85
CA TYR A 46 11.56 16.11 -18.63
C TYR A 46 12.46 15.66 -17.47
N ARG A 47 11.89 15.24 -16.33
CA ARG A 47 12.65 14.70 -15.19
C ARG A 47 13.47 13.47 -15.59
N LEU A 48 12.93 12.62 -16.46
CA LEU A 48 13.63 11.45 -16.98
C LEU A 48 14.79 11.80 -17.91
N SER A 49 14.64 12.84 -18.73
CA SER A 49 15.70 13.32 -19.64
C SER A 49 16.90 13.96 -18.93
N LYS A 50 16.75 14.41 -17.67
CA LYS A 50 17.80 15.16 -16.96
C LYS A 50 18.79 14.26 -16.21
N ASN A 51 18.49 12.97 -16.02
CA ASN A 51 19.43 12.03 -15.41
C ASN A 51 20.48 11.57 -16.44
N ASP A 52 21.62 12.27 -16.47
CA ASP A 52 22.79 12.06 -17.34
C ASP A 52 23.62 10.80 -16.99
N SER A 53 23.10 9.90 -16.14
CA SER A 53 23.73 8.59 -15.98
C SER A 53 23.49 7.79 -17.25
N LYS A 54 24.52 7.14 -17.80
CA LYS A 54 24.49 6.15 -18.92
C LYS A 54 23.48 4.99 -18.76
N ILE A 55 22.69 5.00 -17.69
CA ILE A 55 21.62 4.10 -17.34
C ILE A 55 20.32 4.91 -17.38
N THR A 56 19.56 4.74 -18.46
CA THR A 56 18.20 5.27 -18.56
C THR A 56 17.28 4.39 -17.70
N ILE A 57 17.00 4.84 -16.47
CA ILE A 57 15.97 4.23 -15.63
C ILE A 57 14.62 4.72 -16.16
N HIS A 58 13.84 3.83 -16.76
CA HIS A 58 12.45 4.09 -17.11
C HIS A 58 11.55 3.57 -15.99
N PRO A 59 11.17 4.40 -15.01
CA PRO A 59 10.22 3.98 -14.01
C PRO A 59 8.87 3.70 -14.67
N LEU A 60 8.51 2.42 -14.77
CA LEU A 60 7.19 1.96 -15.20
C LEU A 60 6.15 2.32 -14.14
N ARG A 61 5.43 3.43 -14.36
CA ARG A 61 4.32 3.84 -13.50
C ARG A 61 3.04 3.08 -13.81
N ASN A 62 2.72 2.05 -13.03
CA ASN A 62 1.48 1.27 -13.17
C ASN A 62 0.33 1.77 -12.27
N TYR A 63 0.60 2.59 -11.24
CA TYR A 63 -0.45 3.01 -10.30
C TYR A 63 -1.38 4.11 -10.81
N LEU A 64 -1.08 4.75 -11.95
CA LEU A 64 -1.92 5.83 -12.50
C LEU A 64 -3.34 5.36 -12.77
N ASP A 65 -3.50 4.05 -12.96
CA ASP A 65 -4.74 3.36 -13.27
C ASP A 65 -5.16 2.39 -12.14
N THR A 66 -4.46 2.40 -10.99
CA THR A 66 -4.89 1.63 -9.81
C THR A 66 -6.21 2.17 -9.32
N ALA A 67 -7.23 1.32 -9.42
CA ALA A 67 -8.60 1.71 -9.13
C ALA A 67 -9.17 0.99 -7.91
N TYR A 68 -8.60 -0.09 -7.41
CA TYR A 68 -9.19 -0.86 -6.31
C TYR A 68 -8.28 -0.86 -5.09
N VAL A 69 -8.85 -0.49 -3.95
CA VAL A 69 -8.19 -0.51 -2.65
C VAL A 69 -9.04 -1.30 -1.66
N GLY A 70 -8.40 -1.96 -0.70
CA GLY A 70 -9.09 -2.54 0.45
C GLY A 70 -8.59 -1.91 1.75
N ASN A 71 -9.37 -2.06 2.80
CA ASN A 71 -8.97 -1.58 4.12
C ASN A 71 -8.29 -2.70 4.90
N ILE A 72 -7.17 -2.37 5.55
CA ILE A 72 -6.54 -3.19 6.57
C ILE A 72 -6.43 -2.40 7.86
N THR A 73 -6.20 -3.09 8.97
CA THR A 73 -5.78 -2.43 10.21
C THR A 73 -4.49 -3.05 10.73
N ILE A 74 -3.65 -2.23 11.34
CA ILE A 74 -2.37 -2.64 11.92
C ILE A 74 -2.33 -2.16 13.36
N GLY A 75 -1.94 -3.03 14.29
CA GLY A 75 -1.70 -2.65 15.69
C GLY A 75 -2.81 -2.96 16.67
N THR A 76 -2.53 -2.59 17.93
CA THR A 76 -3.44 -2.72 19.07
C THR A 76 -3.37 -1.46 19.96
N PRO A 77 -4.38 -0.57 19.95
CA PRO A 77 -5.60 -0.63 19.15
C PRO A 77 -5.33 -0.52 17.64
N PRO A 78 -6.25 -1.03 16.79
CA PRO A 78 -6.03 -1.07 15.35
C PRO A 78 -5.99 0.35 14.72
N GLN A 79 -4.99 0.59 13.86
CA GLN A 79 -4.84 1.78 13.03
C GLN A 79 -5.19 1.41 11.59
N GLU A 80 -6.14 2.09 10.95
CA GLU A 80 -6.70 1.71 9.64
C GLU A 80 -5.93 2.32 8.46
N PHE A 81 -5.67 1.54 7.41
CA PHE A 81 -5.03 1.96 6.16
C PHE A 81 -5.80 1.47 4.94
N ARG A 82 -5.80 2.26 3.87
CA ARG A 82 -6.24 1.84 2.54
C ARG A 82 -5.04 1.32 1.78
N VAL A 83 -5.08 0.08 1.33
CA VAL A 83 -3.95 -0.54 0.61
C VAL A 83 -4.37 -1.11 -0.72
N VAL A 84 -3.40 -1.19 -1.63
CA VAL A 84 -3.54 -1.91 -2.90
C VAL A 84 -3.22 -3.37 -2.66
N PHE A 85 -4.17 -4.26 -2.92
CA PHE A 85 -3.91 -5.71 -2.93
C PHE A 85 -3.18 -6.08 -4.23
N ASP A 86 -1.87 -5.86 -4.24
CA ASP A 86 -1.02 -5.99 -5.43
C ASP A 86 -0.47 -7.41 -5.59
N THR A 87 -0.98 -8.15 -6.58
CA THR A 87 -0.43 -9.48 -6.93
C THR A 87 0.91 -9.40 -7.66
N GLY A 88 1.37 -8.21 -8.03
CA GLY A 88 2.65 -7.96 -8.70
C GLY A 88 3.85 -7.80 -7.77
N SER A 89 3.63 -7.79 -6.45
CA SER A 89 4.67 -7.68 -5.43
C SER A 89 4.38 -8.58 -4.22
N ALA A 90 5.29 -8.61 -3.25
CA ALA A 90 5.22 -9.49 -2.09
C ALA A 90 5.44 -8.78 -0.75
N ASN A 91 5.50 -7.45 -0.74
CA ASN A 91 5.79 -6.66 0.45
C ASN A 91 4.54 -5.92 0.92
N LEU A 92 4.30 -5.91 2.23
CA LEU A 92 3.37 -5.00 2.89
C LEU A 92 4.14 -3.80 3.43
N TRP A 93 3.67 -2.59 3.18
CA TRP A 93 4.23 -1.38 3.79
C TRP A 93 3.20 -0.27 3.97
N VAL A 94 3.42 0.58 4.98
CA VAL A 94 2.63 1.80 5.23
C VAL A 94 3.53 2.97 5.66
N PRO A 95 3.11 4.23 5.46
CA PRO A 95 3.78 5.42 5.95
C PRO A 95 3.98 5.41 7.46
N CYS A 96 5.19 5.69 7.95
CA CYS A 96 5.41 5.96 9.37
C CYS A 96 5.01 7.40 9.72
N ILE A 97 4.59 7.64 10.97
CA ILE A 97 4.32 9.00 11.50
C ILE A 97 5.56 9.92 11.39
N THR A 98 6.77 9.35 11.33
CA THR A 98 8.02 10.09 11.17
C THR A 98 8.42 10.28 9.70
N CYS A 99 7.57 9.88 8.74
CA CYS A 99 7.81 10.14 7.32
C CYS A 99 7.73 11.64 7.01
N THR A 100 8.67 12.14 6.20
CA THR A 100 8.76 13.57 5.85
C THR A 100 8.46 13.89 4.39
N SER A 101 8.27 12.87 3.56
CA SER A 101 7.91 13.03 2.14
C SER A 101 6.52 13.65 1.95
N PRO A 102 6.30 14.39 0.85
CA PRO A 102 5.00 15.01 0.56
C PRO A 102 3.81 14.04 0.58
N ALA A 103 3.96 12.83 0.06
CA ALA A 103 2.95 11.77 0.09
C ALA A 103 2.37 11.53 1.50
N CYS A 104 3.24 11.47 2.52
CA CYS A 104 2.91 11.16 3.89
C CYS A 104 2.05 12.22 4.61
N TYR A 105 2.03 13.47 4.13
CA TYR A 105 1.14 14.49 4.68
C TYR A 105 -0.32 14.32 4.23
N THR A 106 -0.55 13.60 3.14
CA THR A 106 -1.89 13.37 2.58
C THR A 106 -2.43 11.96 2.86
N HIS A 107 -1.58 11.06 3.32
CA HIS A 107 -1.90 9.68 3.63
C HIS A 107 -2.01 9.44 5.13
N LYS A 108 -2.69 8.35 5.49
CA LYS A 108 -2.67 7.88 6.87
C LYS A 108 -1.28 7.34 7.21
N THR A 109 -0.81 7.65 8.41
CA THR A 109 0.49 7.20 8.92
C THR A 109 0.32 6.29 10.13
N PHE A 110 1.18 5.28 10.22
CA PHE A 110 1.28 4.39 11.37
C PHE A 110 2.11 5.04 12.46
N ASN A 111 1.58 5.05 13.67
CA ASN A 111 2.29 5.46 14.87
C ASN A 111 2.63 4.22 15.71
N PRO A 112 3.91 3.78 15.71
CA PRO A 112 4.35 2.65 16.53
C PRO A 112 4.08 2.81 18.03
N GLN A 113 4.13 4.05 18.55
CA GLN A 113 3.90 4.34 19.97
C GLN A 113 2.43 4.16 20.39
N ASN A 114 1.52 4.12 19.41
CA ASN A 114 0.08 3.91 19.64
C ASN A 114 -0.33 2.45 19.48
N SER A 115 0.61 1.50 19.39
CA SER A 115 0.32 0.08 19.31
C SER A 115 1.06 -0.71 20.38
N SER A 116 0.32 -1.36 21.27
CA SER A 116 0.87 -2.23 22.33
C SER A 116 1.40 -3.56 21.81
N SER A 117 1.05 -3.94 20.57
CA SER A 117 1.52 -5.18 19.93
C SER A 117 2.66 -4.95 18.93
N PHE A 118 3.08 -3.69 18.73
CA PHE A 118 4.19 -3.37 17.84
C PHE A 118 5.52 -3.88 18.38
N ARG A 119 6.34 -4.44 17.47
CA ARG A 119 7.72 -4.79 17.72
C ARG A 119 8.60 -4.22 16.62
N GLU A 120 9.58 -3.43 17.01
CA GLU A 120 10.59 -2.96 16.08
C GLU A 120 11.54 -4.11 15.71
N VAL A 121 11.69 -4.37 14.41
CA VAL A 121 12.66 -5.33 13.87
C VAL A 121 13.94 -4.60 13.43
N GLY A 122 13.83 -3.32 13.06
CA GLY A 122 14.93 -2.36 12.91
C GLY A 122 15.79 -2.52 11.66
N SER A 123 15.53 -3.54 10.82
CA SER A 123 16.28 -3.74 9.58
C SER A 123 15.89 -2.70 8.54
N PRO A 124 16.83 -1.91 7.99
CA PRO A 124 16.53 -0.92 6.96
C PRO A 124 16.09 -1.62 5.67
N ILE A 125 15.14 -1.01 4.97
CA ILE A 125 14.60 -1.51 3.71
C ILE A 125 14.59 -0.41 2.65
N THR A 126 14.74 -0.83 1.41
CA THR A 126 14.44 -0.01 0.23
C THR A 126 13.67 -0.89 -0.73
N ILE A 127 12.44 -0.49 -1.06
CA ILE A 127 11.58 -1.24 -1.98
C ILE A 127 11.42 -0.42 -3.25
N PHE A 128 11.77 -1.04 -4.37
CA PHE A 128 11.64 -0.46 -5.69
C PHE A 128 10.36 -0.97 -6.34
N TYR A 129 9.44 -0.06 -6.58
CA TYR A 129 8.38 -0.27 -7.54
C TYR A 129 8.83 0.30 -8.87
N GLY A 130 8.29 -0.23 -9.98
CA GLY A 130 8.53 0.37 -11.29
C GLY A 130 8.23 1.87 -11.27
N SER A 131 7.34 2.31 -10.40
CA SER A 131 6.74 3.63 -10.42
C SER A 131 7.24 4.60 -9.36
N GLY A 132 7.97 4.11 -8.36
CA GLY A 132 8.31 4.83 -7.14
C GLY A 132 9.17 4.00 -6.21
N ILE A 133 9.68 4.64 -5.16
CA ILE A 133 10.59 4.02 -4.19
C ILE A 133 10.09 4.38 -2.80
N ILE A 134 10.17 3.42 -1.88
CA ILE A 134 10.05 3.70 -0.45
C ILE A 134 11.34 3.29 0.26
N GLN A 135 11.74 4.08 1.24
CA GLN A 135 12.86 3.78 2.14
C GLN A 135 12.37 3.87 3.59
N GLY A 136 12.85 2.95 4.43
CA GLY A 136 12.34 2.83 5.78
C GLY A 136 12.96 1.67 6.55
N PHE A 137 12.19 1.09 7.46
CA PHE A 137 12.63 -0.05 8.27
C PHE A 137 11.52 -1.07 8.48
N LEU A 138 11.87 -2.29 8.87
CA LEU A 138 10.90 -3.33 9.22
C LEU A 138 10.39 -3.18 10.65
N GLY A 139 9.07 -3.30 10.79
CA GLY A 139 8.39 -3.57 12.05
C GLY A 139 7.57 -4.86 11.95
N SER A 140 7.08 -5.33 13.07
CA SER A 140 6.14 -6.44 13.15
C SER A 140 4.98 -6.03 14.06
N ASP A 141 3.75 -6.34 13.64
CA ASP A 141 2.56 -6.07 14.43
C ASP A 141 1.40 -7.00 14.01
N THR A 142 0.27 -6.92 14.70
CA THR A 142 -0.96 -7.62 14.32
C THR A 142 -1.63 -6.89 13.15
N VAL A 143 -1.69 -7.54 12.00
CA VAL A 143 -2.39 -7.06 10.81
C VAL A 143 -3.74 -7.75 10.72
N ARG A 144 -4.80 -7.00 10.44
CA ARG A 144 -6.16 -7.53 10.24
C ARG A 144 -6.72 -7.12 8.89
N ILE A 145 -7.34 -8.08 8.21
CA ILE A 145 -7.96 -7.90 6.90
C ILE A 145 -9.36 -8.52 6.96
N GLY A 146 -10.39 -7.68 7.12
CA GLY A 146 -11.71 -8.17 7.51
C GLY A 146 -11.64 -8.96 8.81
N ASN A 147 -12.07 -10.23 8.79
CA ASN A 147 -12.03 -11.13 9.94
C ASN A 147 -10.71 -11.92 10.06
N LEU A 148 -9.81 -11.80 9.09
CA LEU A 148 -8.49 -12.43 9.14
C LEU A 148 -7.57 -11.66 10.07
N VAL A 149 -6.83 -12.38 10.90
CA VAL A 149 -5.85 -11.83 11.84
C VAL A 149 -4.51 -12.53 11.59
N SER A 150 -3.50 -11.74 11.22
CA SER A 150 -2.11 -12.18 11.10
C SER A 150 -1.31 -11.56 12.25
N PRO A 151 -1.09 -12.29 13.36
CA PRO A 151 -0.23 -11.82 14.44
C PRO A 151 1.23 -11.80 13.98
N GLU A 152 2.02 -10.87 14.53
CA GLU A 152 3.46 -10.78 14.29
C GLU A 152 3.85 -10.66 12.79
N GLN A 153 2.95 -10.12 11.96
CA GLN A 153 3.20 -9.88 10.55
C GLN A 153 4.26 -8.80 10.38
N SER A 154 5.36 -9.13 9.71
CA SER A 154 6.39 -8.15 9.33
C SER A 154 5.88 -7.25 8.20
N PHE A 155 6.15 -5.95 8.31
CA PHE A 155 5.81 -4.95 7.31
C PHE A 155 6.81 -3.79 7.30
N GLY A 156 6.86 -3.06 6.19
CA GLY A 156 7.69 -1.88 6.05
C GLY A 156 7.03 -0.62 6.63
N LEU A 157 7.82 0.16 7.36
CA LEU A 157 7.47 1.51 7.80
C LEU A 157 8.27 2.50 6.96
N SER A 158 7.62 3.17 6.00
CA SER A 158 8.29 4.14 5.13
C SER A 158 8.58 5.44 5.89
N LEU A 159 9.81 5.92 5.74
CA LEU A 159 10.32 7.20 6.23
C LEU A 159 10.48 8.20 5.08
N GLU A 160 10.80 7.69 3.89
CA GLU A 160 10.84 8.45 2.64
C GLU A 160 10.08 7.71 1.55
N GLU A 161 9.34 8.48 0.77
CA GLU A 161 8.56 8.02 -0.38
C GLU A 161 8.78 8.95 -1.58
N TYR A 162 8.95 8.33 -2.74
CA TYR A 162 9.11 9.02 -4.01
C TYR A 162 8.14 8.44 -5.04
N GLY A 163 7.29 9.29 -5.60
CA GLY A 163 6.33 8.89 -6.63
C GLY A 163 5.06 8.25 -6.07
N PHE A 164 4.71 8.48 -4.81
CA PHE A 164 3.42 8.06 -4.23
C PHE A 164 2.50 9.24 -3.89
N ASP A 165 2.87 10.44 -4.32
CA ASP A 165 2.16 11.68 -4.02
C ASP A 165 0.74 11.69 -4.61
N SER A 166 -0.25 12.11 -3.82
CA SER A 166 -1.64 12.27 -4.26
C SER A 166 -2.33 10.99 -4.75
N LEU A 167 -1.85 9.81 -4.32
CA LEU A 167 -2.50 8.54 -4.64
C LEU A 167 -3.70 8.25 -3.73
N PRO A 168 -4.71 7.50 -4.21
CA PRO A 168 -5.93 7.23 -3.45
C PRO A 168 -5.77 6.17 -2.34
N PHE A 169 -4.58 5.59 -2.18
CA PHE A 169 -4.23 4.58 -1.19
C PHE A 169 -3.06 5.06 -0.33
N ASP A 170 -2.95 4.51 0.88
CA ASP A 170 -1.93 4.85 1.86
C ASP A 170 -0.70 3.92 1.75
N GLY A 171 -0.89 2.66 1.33
CA GLY A 171 0.20 1.68 1.17
C GLY A 171 -0.13 0.56 0.18
N ILE A 172 0.73 -0.46 0.13
CA ILE A 172 0.56 -1.69 -0.66
C ILE A 172 0.61 -2.86 0.31
#